data_AF-X6NF64-F1
#
_entry.id   AF-X6NF64-F1
#
_cell.length_a   1.000
_cell.length_b   1.000
_cell.length_c   1.000
_cell.angle_alpha   90.00
_cell.angle_beta   90.00
_cell.angle_gamma   90.00
#
_symmetry.space_group_name_H-M   'P 1'
#
loop_
_entity.id
_entity.type
_entity.pdbx_description
1 polymer ?
#
loop_
_entity_poly.entity_id
_entity_poly.type
_entity_poly.pdbx_seq_one_letter_code
_entity_poly.pdbx_strand_id
1 'polypeptide(L)'
;MDNTDKVISPRQLIGYLTRHSSSLQMYEQNDAHEAFNKILELLSYEESYAKEQHQAQNVWKLLLSDMTSSINHHHSLHAIRRQNHDSKKDSANAMTDASIRNRTLSSSSSSSSSSSSSLVLEETKTMEEKWTNKKEDEEKERRKCQSKLECPLKGWINTTITCTQCKSTHSRISEMNHITLSVIAQKKLRMKETHSITDLLNDFMAEELISDYKCQTHQSDAVKQQTIVRYPNIFVMHVNRIDVFGDMDGGGGIAKNRRFIQFKEYLYIPENPFSGLHKRIQLKYYLTAVIVHHGGVNSGHYTVYRRATNNSDPNSGWVHVSDELAVSCTLRDVLSSEAYMLFYQLLN
;
A
#
# COMPACT_ATOMS: atom_id res chain seq x y z
N MET A 1 -18.27 -37.87 5.51
CA MET A 1 -17.88 -37.29 4.20
C MET A 1 -18.90 -36.19 3.89
N ASP A 2 -18.53 -35.23 3.06
CA ASP A 2 -19.16 -33.89 2.84
C ASP A 2 -18.53 -32.75 3.65
N ASN A 3 -17.33 -32.38 3.22
CA ASN A 3 -16.85 -31.00 3.33
C ASN A 3 -16.84 -30.46 1.90
N THR A 4 -17.96 -29.91 1.45
CA THR A 4 -18.05 -29.30 0.12
C THR A 4 -17.21 -28.03 0.09
N ASP A 5 -16.09 -28.07 -0.65
CA ASP A 5 -15.21 -26.92 -0.79
C ASP A 5 -16.00 -25.73 -1.34
N LYS A 6 -16.08 -24.67 -0.53
CA LYS A 6 -17.06 -23.60 -0.72
C LYS A 6 -16.59 -22.62 -1.79
N VAL A 7 -16.69 -23.03 -3.05
CA VAL A 7 -16.47 -22.16 -4.21
C VAL A 7 -17.49 -21.02 -4.19
N ILE A 8 -17.02 -19.78 -4.13
CA ILE A 8 -17.85 -18.57 -4.14
C ILE A 8 -17.75 -17.94 -5.53
N SER A 9 -18.89 -17.80 -6.22
CA SER A 9 -18.92 -17.19 -7.56
C SER A 9 -19.10 -15.67 -7.46
N PRO A 10 -18.12 -14.84 -7.88
CA PRO A 10 -18.12 -13.38 -7.69
C PRO A 10 -19.04 -12.62 -8.69
N ARG A 11 -20.14 -13.24 -9.16
CA ARG A 11 -21.02 -12.69 -10.21
C ARG A 11 -21.58 -11.30 -9.89
N GLN A 12 -21.89 -11.02 -8.62
CA GLN A 12 -22.39 -9.70 -8.19
C GLN A 12 -21.31 -8.62 -8.29
N LEU A 13 -20.06 -8.94 -7.90
CA LEU A 13 -18.93 -8.02 -8.04
C LEU A 13 -18.60 -7.76 -9.51
N ILE A 14 -18.48 -8.81 -10.33
CA ILE A 14 -18.23 -8.67 -11.77
C ILE A 14 -19.35 -7.86 -12.43
N GLY A 15 -20.62 -8.16 -12.11
CA GLY A 15 -21.78 -7.42 -12.60
C GLY A 15 -21.94 -5.98 -12.08
N TYR A 16 -21.17 -5.56 -11.08
CA TYR A 16 -21.03 -4.16 -10.67
C TYR A 16 -19.84 -3.51 -11.40
N LEU A 17 -18.71 -4.21 -11.52
CA LEU A 17 -17.51 -3.72 -12.24
C LEU A 17 -17.81 -3.43 -13.72
N THR A 18 -18.50 -4.34 -14.42
CA THR A 18 -18.87 -4.19 -15.84
C THR A 18 -19.78 -3.00 -16.13
N ARG A 19 -20.53 -2.52 -15.13
CA ARG A 19 -21.40 -1.32 -15.25
C ARG A 19 -20.61 -0.02 -15.18
N HIS A 20 -19.43 -0.04 -14.53
CA HIS A 20 -18.62 1.15 -14.28
C HIS A 20 -17.27 1.13 -15.03
N SER A 21 -16.94 0.06 -15.75
CA SER A 21 -15.84 0.02 -16.72
C SER A 21 -16.21 -0.82 -17.93
N SER A 22 -16.18 -0.21 -19.11
CA SER A 22 -16.35 -0.88 -20.40
C SER A 22 -15.12 -1.67 -20.84
N SER A 23 -13.96 -1.49 -20.19
CA SER A 23 -12.78 -2.35 -20.40
C SER A 23 -12.96 -3.73 -19.79
N LEU A 24 -13.53 -3.81 -18.59
CA LEU A 24 -13.83 -5.06 -17.87
C LEU A 24 -15.07 -5.77 -18.43
N GLN A 25 -15.19 -5.84 -19.75
CA GLN A 25 -16.27 -6.56 -20.44
C GLN A 25 -16.21 -8.06 -20.16
N MET A 26 -17.38 -8.70 -20.16
CA MET A 26 -17.48 -10.10 -19.79
C MET A 26 -16.86 -11.02 -20.86
N TYR A 27 -16.15 -12.04 -20.40
CA TYR A 27 -15.50 -13.10 -21.17
C TYR A 27 -14.22 -12.74 -21.96
N GLU A 28 -13.76 -11.48 -21.92
CA GLU A 28 -12.44 -11.11 -22.43
C GLU A 28 -11.33 -11.23 -21.37
N GLN A 29 -10.11 -11.58 -21.79
CA GLN A 29 -8.97 -11.65 -20.88
C GLN A 29 -8.44 -10.25 -20.58
N ASN A 30 -8.45 -9.88 -19.30
CA ASN A 30 -8.12 -8.55 -18.82
C ASN A 30 -6.86 -8.54 -17.96
N ASP A 31 -6.18 -7.39 -17.90
CA ASP A 31 -5.01 -7.20 -17.06
C ASP A 31 -5.41 -7.08 -15.57
N ALA A 32 -4.73 -7.85 -14.70
CA ALA A 32 -5.06 -7.88 -13.27
C ALA A 32 -4.65 -6.60 -12.52
N HIS A 33 -3.66 -5.86 -13.01
CA HIS A 33 -3.30 -4.53 -12.50
C HIS A 33 -4.33 -3.48 -12.93
N GLU A 34 -4.85 -3.52 -14.15
CA GLU A 34 -5.97 -2.65 -14.57
C GLU A 34 -7.21 -2.92 -13.70
N ALA A 35 -7.62 -4.18 -13.56
CA ALA A 35 -8.76 -4.56 -12.73
C ALA A 35 -8.60 -4.11 -11.27
N PHE A 36 -7.39 -4.26 -10.71
CA PHE A 36 -7.05 -3.74 -9.37
C PHE A 36 -7.20 -2.22 -9.28
N ASN A 37 -6.69 -1.46 -10.27
CA ASN A 37 -6.83 0.00 -10.30
C ASN A 37 -8.30 0.44 -10.39
N LYS A 38 -9.11 -0.24 -11.21
CA LYS A 38 -10.54 0.06 -11.34
C LYS A 38 -11.32 -0.23 -10.06
N ILE A 39 -10.99 -1.31 -9.35
CA ILE A 39 -11.54 -1.60 -8.01
C ILE A 39 -11.20 -0.46 -7.04
N LEU A 40 -9.95 0.04 -7.04
CA LEU A 40 -9.54 1.14 -6.16
C LEU A 40 -10.21 2.48 -6.50
N GLU A 41 -10.41 2.78 -7.78
CA GLU A 41 -11.15 3.96 -8.25
C GLU A 41 -12.59 3.93 -7.70
N LEU A 42 -13.29 2.79 -7.85
CA LEU A 42 -14.66 2.61 -7.39
C LEU A 42 -14.78 2.65 -5.86
N LEU A 43 -13.84 2.03 -5.13
CA LEU A 43 -13.79 2.14 -3.67
C LEU A 43 -13.52 3.58 -3.21
N SER A 44 -12.71 4.34 -3.94
CA SER A 44 -12.45 5.76 -3.64
C SER A 44 -13.66 6.66 -3.94
N TYR A 45 -14.45 6.31 -4.97
CA TYR A 45 -15.71 6.96 -5.30
C TYR A 45 -16.78 6.71 -4.21
N GLU A 46 -17.02 5.44 -3.86
CA GLU A 46 -17.95 5.05 -2.78
C GLU A 46 -17.54 5.65 -1.42
N GLU A 47 -16.24 5.66 -1.08
CA GLU A 47 -15.73 6.32 0.14
C GLU A 47 -15.89 7.86 0.09
N SER A 48 -16.07 8.47 -1.07
CA SER A 48 -16.34 9.90 -1.22
C SER A 48 -17.84 10.18 -1.09
N TYR A 49 -18.66 9.42 -1.80
CA TYR A 49 -20.12 9.48 -1.75
C TYR A 49 -20.68 9.26 -0.33
N ALA A 50 -20.14 8.28 0.41
CA ALA A 50 -20.52 8.04 1.81
C ALA A 50 -20.22 9.23 2.73
N LYS A 51 -19.12 9.96 2.49
CA LYS A 51 -18.78 11.18 3.26
C LYS A 51 -19.75 12.33 2.96
N GLU A 52 -20.12 12.51 1.69
CA GLU A 52 -21.08 13.54 1.27
C GLU A 52 -22.47 13.31 1.85
N GLN A 53 -22.91 12.05 1.95
CA GLN A 53 -24.19 11.71 2.59
C GLN A 53 -24.17 11.71 4.12
N HIS A 54 -23.08 12.15 4.76
CA HIS A 54 -22.84 12.05 6.21
C HIS A 54 -22.97 10.63 6.79
N GLN A 55 -22.95 9.59 5.95
CA GLN A 55 -23.02 8.19 6.39
C GLN A 55 -21.65 7.79 6.92
N ALA A 56 -21.50 7.77 8.25
CA ALA A 56 -20.24 7.44 8.94
C ALA A 56 -19.83 5.95 8.87
N GLN A 57 -20.21 5.25 7.80
CA GLN A 57 -19.79 3.88 7.51
C GLN A 57 -18.48 3.91 6.71
N ASN A 58 -17.35 3.71 7.41
CA ASN A 58 -16.07 3.54 6.74
C ASN A 58 -16.12 2.26 5.87
N VAL A 59 -16.18 2.41 4.54
CA VAL A 59 -16.22 1.30 3.58
C VAL A 59 -15.08 0.29 3.81
N TRP A 60 -13.87 0.79 4.11
CA TRP A 60 -12.73 -0.05 4.51
C TRP A 60 -12.95 -0.84 5.79
N LYS A 61 -13.69 -0.31 6.77
CA LYS A 61 -14.04 -1.04 8.00
C LYS A 61 -15.00 -2.19 7.67
N LEU A 62 -15.94 -2.01 6.75
CA LEU A 62 -16.83 -3.09 6.28
C LEU A 62 -16.06 -4.17 5.52
N LEU A 63 -15.18 -3.79 4.57
CA LEU A 63 -14.34 -4.74 3.84
C LEU A 63 -13.42 -5.55 4.77
N LEU A 64 -12.78 -4.89 5.75
CA LEU A 64 -11.93 -5.55 6.75
C LEU A 64 -12.76 -6.38 7.75
N SER A 65 -13.96 -5.92 8.13
CA SER A 65 -14.84 -6.69 9.01
C SER A 65 -15.43 -7.90 8.31
N ASP A 66 -15.78 -7.86 7.02
CA ASP A 66 -16.42 -9.00 6.36
C ASP A 66 -15.44 -10.07 5.87
N MET A 67 -14.18 -9.68 5.60
CA MET A 67 -13.06 -10.62 5.50
C MET A 67 -12.72 -11.32 6.83
N THR A 68 -13.34 -10.92 7.95
CA THR A 68 -13.21 -11.58 9.28
C THR A 68 -14.54 -12.11 9.84
N SER A 69 -15.69 -11.55 9.46
CA SER A 69 -17.03 -11.97 9.93
C SER A 69 -17.45 -13.30 9.29
N SER A 70 -17.15 -13.48 7.99
CA SER A 70 -17.30 -14.75 7.29
C SER A 70 -16.43 -15.88 7.86
N ILE A 71 -15.40 -15.55 8.65
CA ILE A 71 -14.51 -16.51 9.32
C ILE A 71 -15.05 -16.89 10.71
N ASN A 72 -15.74 -15.99 11.43
CA ASN A 72 -16.24 -16.26 12.78
C ASN A 72 -17.28 -17.40 12.82
N HIS A 73 -18.13 -17.55 11.80
CA HIS A 73 -19.01 -18.73 11.67
C HIS A 73 -18.22 -20.04 11.51
N HIS A 74 -17.03 -20.01 10.89
CA HIS A 74 -16.18 -21.18 10.71
C HIS A 74 -15.46 -21.59 12.02
N HIS A 75 -15.14 -20.63 12.89
CA HIS A 75 -14.47 -20.90 14.17
C HIS A 75 -15.42 -21.46 15.23
N SER A 76 -16.67 -21.02 15.33
CA SER A 76 -17.62 -21.55 16.33
C SER A 76 -17.80 -23.07 16.24
N LEU A 77 -17.90 -23.62 15.02
CA LEU A 77 -18.04 -25.07 14.81
C LEU A 77 -16.79 -25.87 15.22
N HIS A 78 -15.59 -25.29 15.06
CA HIS A 78 -14.34 -25.93 15.51
C HIS A 78 -14.07 -25.75 17.02
N ALA A 79 -14.52 -24.66 17.63
CA ALA A 79 -14.39 -24.41 19.07
C ALA A 79 -15.25 -25.38 19.89
N ILE A 80 -16.54 -25.53 19.52
CA ILE A 80 -17.49 -26.44 20.18
C ILE A 80 -16.97 -27.89 20.16
N ARG A 81 -16.31 -28.30 19.06
CA ARG A 81 -15.77 -29.66 18.92
C ARG A 81 -14.54 -29.94 19.79
N ARG A 82 -13.88 -28.92 20.36
CA ARG A 82 -12.76 -29.10 21.30
C ARG A 82 -13.18 -29.03 22.78
N GLN A 83 -14.16 -28.19 23.12
CA GLN A 83 -14.59 -28.01 24.53
C GLN A 83 -15.19 -29.29 25.16
N ASN A 84 -15.77 -30.18 24.34
CA ASN A 84 -16.32 -31.45 24.79
C ASN A 84 -15.29 -32.54 25.17
N HIS A 85 -13.98 -32.28 25.09
CA HIS A 85 -12.95 -33.31 25.40
C HIS A 85 -12.06 -33.01 26.63
N ASP A 86 -11.90 -31.75 27.03
CA ASP A 86 -11.03 -31.35 28.16
C ASP A 86 -11.79 -30.82 29.40
N SER A 87 -13.12 -30.90 29.40
CA SER A 87 -13.97 -30.44 30.52
C SER A 87 -13.96 -31.39 31.73
N LYS A 88 -12.77 -31.81 32.20
CA LYS A 88 -12.63 -32.67 33.38
C LYS A 88 -11.28 -32.59 34.13
N LYS A 89 -10.75 -31.38 34.38
CA LYS A 89 -9.78 -31.17 35.48
C LYS A 89 -9.67 -29.72 36.00
N ASP A 90 -9.22 -29.65 37.25
CA ASP A 90 -8.48 -28.57 37.91
C ASP A 90 -9.12 -27.18 38.05
N SER A 91 -9.92 -27.04 39.11
CA SER A 91 -10.35 -25.77 39.69
C SER A 91 -9.65 -25.51 41.04
N ALA A 92 -8.74 -24.52 41.12
CA ALA A 92 -8.27 -23.94 42.40
C ALA A 92 -7.53 -22.61 42.22
N ASN A 93 -7.83 -21.65 43.12
CA ASN A 93 -6.98 -20.51 43.56
C ASN A 93 -6.61 -19.40 42.52
N ALA A 94 -6.45 -18.13 42.89
CA ALA A 94 -6.87 -17.38 44.09
C ALA A 94 -6.86 -15.85 43.83
N MET A 95 -7.35 -15.07 44.80
CA MET A 95 -7.29 -13.59 44.91
C MET A 95 -5.83 -13.11 45.16
N THR A 96 -5.41 -11.84 45.12
CA THR A 96 -6.07 -10.51 45.35
C THR A 96 -5.70 -9.50 44.20
N ASP A 97 -5.63 -8.15 44.27
CA ASP A 97 -5.66 -7.13 45.35
C ASP A 97 -6.06 -5.70 44.85
N ALA A 98 -5.90 -4.70 45.73
CA ALA A 98 -6.22 -3.27 45.68
C ALA A 98 -5.04 -2.38 45.15
N SER A 99 -5.12 -1.03 45.00
CA SER A 99 -6.16 -0.03 44.67
C SER A 99 -5.50 1.40 44.73
N ILE A 100 -6.30 2.48 44.83
CA ILE A 100 -5.99 3.82 45.43
C ILE A 100 -5.43 4.98 44.55
N ARG A 101 -6.37 5.86 44.17
CA ARG A 101 -6.41 7.36 44.27
C ARG A 101 -5.51 8.30 43.43
N ASN A 102 -6.19 9.00 42.51
CA ASN A 102 -6.31 10.47 42.33
C ASN A 102 -5.51 11.43 43.25
N ARG A 103 -5.00 12.53 42.66
CA ARG A 103 -5.54 13.90 42.89
C ARG A 103 -5.08 14.94 41.85
N THR A 104 -5.89 15.99 41.70
CA THR A 104 -5.66 17.22 40.93
C THR A 104 -5.23 18.39 41.83
N LEU A 105 -4.64 19.45 41.27
CA LEU A 105 -4.68 20.84 41.78
C LEU A 105 -4.25 21.84 40.67
N SER A 106 -4.38 23.15 40.91
CA SER A 106 -4.44 24.18 39.86
C SER A 106 -3.93 25.58 40.31
N SER A 107 -4.14 26.61 39.46
CA SER A 107 -3.91 28.07 39.69
C SER A 107 -2.44 28.53 39.48
N SER A 108 -2.12 29.57 38.70
CA SER A 108 -2.29 31.04 38.87
C SER A 108 -1.00 31.70 39.42
N SER A 109 -0.57 32.93 39.11
CA SER A 109 -0.93 33.96 38.10
C SER A 109 0.11 35.12 38.13
N SER A 110 -0.21 36.28 37.51
CA SER A 110 0.44 37.60 37.65
C SER A 110 1.61 37.96 36.69
N SER A 111 2.05 39.23 36.75
CA SER A 111 2.43 40.02 35.57
C SER A 111 3.34 41.22 35.88
N SER A 112 4.19 41.63 34.92
CA SER A 112 4.77 42.98 34.87
C SER A 112 5.20 43.38 33.44
N SER A 113 5.40 44.68 33.21
CA SER A 113 5.45 45.32 31.87
C SER A 113 6.76 46.08 31.61
N SER A 114 7.21 46.12 30.34
CA SER A 114 8.03 47.23 29.81
C SER A 114 7.99 47.27 28.27
N SER A 115 7.81 48.46 27.68
CA SER A 115 7.63 48.64 26.22
C SER A 115 8.86 49.25 25.56
N SER A 116 9.32 48.73 24.41
CA SER A 116 10.09 49.46 23.35
C SER A 116 10.45 48.57 22.14
N SER A 117 9.49 48.26 21.25
CA SER A 117 9.76 47.55 19.96
C SER A 117 8.59 47.51 18.96
N SER A 118 7.63 48.46 19.03
CA SER A 118 6.35 48.35 18.28
C SER A 118 6.49 48.23 16.76
N LEU A 119 7.48 48.86 16.13
CA LEU A 119 7.68 48.84 14.68
C LEU A 119 8.42 47.60 14.12
N VAL A 120 8.90 46.70 14.99
CA VAL A 120 9.45 45.39 14.57
C VAL A 120 8.50 44.26 14.99
N LEU A 121 7.78 44.44 16.12
CA LEU A 121 6.87 43.42 16.64
C LEU A 121 5.65 43.13 15.76
N GLU A 122 5.18 44.05 14.92
CA GLU A 122 3.98 43.80 14.09
C GLU A 122 4.28 42.86 12.91
N GLU A 123 5.46 42.98 12.28
CA GLU A 123 5.90 42.01 11.27
C GLU A 123 6.25 40.65 11.90
N THR A 124 6.93 40.62 13.05
CA THR A 124 7.23 39.33 13.70
C THR A 124 5.96 38.64 14.20
N LYS A 125 5.02 39.37 14.85
CA LYS A 125 3.74 38.80 15.28
C LYS A 125 2.93 38.27 14.11
N THR A 126 2.80 39.03 13.02
CA THR A 126 2.01 38.54 11.87
C THR A 126 2.67 37.37 11.14
N MET A 127 3.99 37.16 11.28
CA MET A 127 4.65 35.92 10.86
C MET A 127 4.47 34.78 11.86
N GLU A 128 4.64 35.03 13.17
CA GLU A 128 4.46 34.03 14.23
C GLU A 128 3.02 33.53 14.28
N GLU A 129 2.03 34.41 14.23
CA GLU A 129 0.60 34.08 14.15
C GLU A 129 0.26 33.30 12.87
N LYS A 130 0.88 33.61 11.72
CA LYS A 130 0.73 32.78 10.52
C LYS A 130 1.37 31.40 10.68
N TRP A 131 2.46 31.29 11.44
CA TRP A 131 3.16 30.02 11.66
C TRP A 131 2.51 29.16 12.74
N THR A 132 1.91 29.76 13.77
CA THR A 132 1.11 29.06 14.79
C THR A 132 -0.23 28.63 14.21
N ASN A 133 -0.99 29.50 13.53
CA ASN A 133 -2.24 29.10 12.86
C ASN A 133 -1.99 27.96 11.86
N LYS A 134 -0.92 28.04 11.05
CA LYS A 134 -0.55 26.94 10.14
C LYS A 134 -0.28 25.63 10.89
N LYS A 135 0.41 25.67 12.04
CA LYS A 135 0.63 24.48 12.89
C LYS A 135 -0.65 23.98 13.57
N GLU A 136 -1.55 24.87 13.97
CA GLU A 136 -2.84 24.48 14.55
C GLU A 136 -3.79 23.90 13.51
N ASP A 137 -3.74 24.34 12.25
CA ASP A 137 -4.48 23.73 11.15
C ASP A 137 -3.85 22.41 10.69
N GLU A 138 -2.52 22.32 10.61
CA GLU A 138 -1.81 21.04 10.44
C GLU A 138 -2.11 20.06 11.58
N GLU A 139 -2.25 20.53 12.82
CA GLU A 139 -2.62 19.66 13.95
C GLU A 139 -4.14 19.39 14.05
N LYS A 140 -5.02 20.28 13.60
CA LYS A 140 -6.44 19.97 13.38
C LYS A 140 -6.60 18.86 12.36
N GLU A 141 -5.93 18.94 11.21
CA GLU A 141 -5.98 17.86 10.22
C GLU A 141 -5.37 16.55 10.77
N ARG A 142 -4.28 16.60 11.55
CA ARG A 142 -3.78 15.42 12.28
C ARG A 142 -4.84 14.82 13.23
N ARG A 143 -5.49 15.64 14.07
CA ARG A 143 -6.52 15.21 15.03
C ARG A 143 -7.79 14.70 14.31
N LYS A 144 -8.05 15.19 13.10
CA LYS A 144 -9.14 14.79 12.18
C LYS A 144 -8.82 13.50 11.39
N CYS A 145 -7.54 13.20 11.14
CA CYS A 145 -7.07 11.89 10.67
C CYS A 145 -7.11 10.83 11.78
N GLN A 146 -6.79 11.17 13.03
CA GLN A 146 -6.70 10.22 14.16
C GLN A 146 -8.01 9.50 14.54
N SER A 147 -9.15 9.87 13.96
CA SER A 147 -10.46 9.22 14.17
C SER A 147 -11.02 8.48 12.95
N LYS A 148 -10.26 8.39 11.85
CA LYS A 148 -10.67 7.68 10.61
C LYS A 148 -9.72 6.54 10.28
N LEU A 149 -10.29 5.39 9.94
CA LEU A 149 -9.53 4.24 9.43
C LEU A 149 -9.19 4.52 7.96
N GLU A 150 -8.04 5.17 7.73
CA GLU A 150 -7.53 5.45 6.38
C GLU A 150 -7.37 4.14 5.57
N CYS A 151 -7.56 4.23 4.25
CA CYS A 151 -7.32 3.13 3.33
C CYS A 151 -5.92 2.50 3.57
N PRO A 152 -5.81 1.18 3.84
CA PRO A 152 -4.55 0.56 4.22
C PRO A 152 -3.50 0.57 3.09
N LEU A 153 -3.94 0.73 1.84
CA LEU A 153 -3.09 0.82 0.64
C LEU A 153 -2.54 2.24 0.40
N LYS A 154 -3.04 3.26 1.12
CA LYS A 154 -2.77 4.68 0.82
C LYS A 154 -1.40 5.14 1.33
N GLY A 155 -0.45 5.23 0.42
CA GLY A 155 0.84 5.88 0.60
C GLY A 155 0.90 7.26 -0.06
N TRP A 156 2.04 7.92 0.07
CA TRP A 156 2.31 9.24 -0.49
C TRP A 156 3.69 9.27 -1.15
N ILE A 157 3.74 9.82 -2.36
CA ILE A 157 4.96 9.94 -3.17
C ILE A 157 5.20 11.40 -3.55
N ASN A 158 6.45 11.83 -3.50
CA ASN A 158 6.90 13.11 -4.00
C ASN A 158 7.62 12.88 -5.33
N THR A 159 7.16 13.53 -6.39
CA THR A 159 7.85 13.60 -7.68
C THR A 159 8.54 14.95 -7.79
N THR A 160 9.86 14.94 -7.90
CA THR A 160 10.69 16.13 -8.06
C THR A 160 11.28 16.16 -9.46
N ILE A 161 11.16 17.30 -10.14
CA ILE A 161 11.72 17.54 -11.48
C ILE A 161 12.61 18.78 -11.40
N THR A 162 13.88 18.64 -11.80
CA THR A 162 14.88 19.71 -11.78
C THR A 162 15.39 19.98 -13.20
N CYS A 163 15.17 21.20 -13.70
CA CYS A 163 15.63 21.62 -15.02
C CYS A 163 17.16 21.53 -15.15
N THR A 164 17.69 20.89 -16.19
CA THR A 164 19.15 20.74 -16.36
C THR A 164 19.87 22.07 -16.57
N GLN A 165 19.23 23.04 -17.24
CA GLN A 165 19.80 24.35 -17.54
C GLN A 165 19.73 25.30 -16.34
N CYS A 166 18.53 25.79 -16.00
CA CYS A 166 18.35 26.82 -14.97
C CYS A 166 18.29 26.31 -13.52
N LYS A 167 18.40 24.98 -13.30
CA LYS A 167 18.33 24.31 -11.99
C LYS A 167 17.05 24.56 -11.18
N SER A 168 16.01 25.14 -11.77
CA SER A 168 14.71 25.30 -11.11
C SER A 168 14.10 23.94 -10.81
N THR A 169 13.75 23.70 -9.55
CA THR A 169 13.14 22.45 -9.08
C THR A 169 11.65 22.64 -8.82
N HIS A 170 10.82 21.76 -9.39
CA HIS A 170 9.40 21.64 -9.07
C HIS A 170 9.15 20.29 -8.39
N SER A 171 8.47 20.32 -7.24
CA SER A 171 8.13 19.12 -6.46
C SER A 171 6.63 19.01 -6.28
N ARG A 172 6.06 17.86 -6.62
CA ARG A 172 4.63 17.55 -6.46
C ARG A 172 4.47 16.30 -5.59
N ILE A 173 3.79 16.46 -4.46
CA ILE A 173 3.30 15.35 -3.64
C ILE A 173 1.98 14.86 -4.22
N SER A 174 1.80 13.53 -4.29
CA SER A 174 0.56 12.88 -4.71
C SER A 174 0.30 11.61 -3.90
N GLU A 175 -0.96 11.17 -3.89
CA GLU A 175 -1.36 9.90 -3.30
C GLU A 175 -0.89 8.71 -4.16
N MET A 176 -0.73 7.54 -3.53
CA MET A 176 -0.15 6.35 -4.15
C MET A 176 -0.72 5.08 -3.51
N ASN A 177 -1.52 4.30 -4.25
CA ASN A 177 -2.11 3.05 -3.75
C ASN A 177 -1.28 1.79 -4.06
N HIS A 178 -0.34 1.91 -5.01
CA HIS A 178 0.63 0.89 -5.41
C HIS A 178 1.80 1.59 -6.13
N ILE A 179 2.88 0.87 -6.41
CA ILE A 179 3.90 1.29 -7.40
C ILE A 179 4.01 0.28 -8.54
N THR A 180 4.39 0.76 -9.72
CA THR A 180 4.72 -0.08 -10.88
C THR A 180 6.23 -0.05 -11.10
N LEU A 181 6.84 -1.23 -11.13
CA LEU A 181 8.28 -1.46 -11.22
C LEU A 181 8.62 -2.05 -12.58
N SER A 182 9.41 -1.33 -13.39
CA SER A 182 9.79 -1.75 -14.74
C SER A 182 11.05 -2.63 -14.73
N VAL A 183 11.00 -3.79 -15.36
CA VAL A 183 12.13 -4.76 -15.37
C VAL A 183 13.34 -4.26 -16.20
N ILE A 184 13.16 -3.28 -17.08
CA ILE A 184 14.22 -2.77 -18.00
C ILE A 184 14.64 -1.30 -17.74
N ALA A 185 14.19 -0.66 -16.67
CA ALA A 185 14.22 0.81 -16.56
C ALA A 185 15.61 1.48 -16.71
N GLN A 186 16.73 0.83 -16.33
CA GLN A 186 18.08 1.34 -16.62
C GLN A 186 19.04 0.35 -17.30
N LYS A 187 19.95 0.90 -18.13
CA LYS A 187 21.07 0.16 -18.77
C LYS A 187 21.92 -0.61 -17.75
N LYS A 188 22.09 -0.07 -16.53
CA LYS A 188 22.83 -0.73 -15.43
C LYS A 188 22.19 -2.07 -15.02
N LEU A 189 20.86 -2.12 -14.95
CA LEU A 189 20.13 -3.34 -14.57
C LEU A 189 20.15 -4.37 -15.69
N ARG A 190 20.02 -3.97 -16.96
CA ARG A 190 20.10 -4.91 -18.11
C ARG A 190 21.33 -5.83 -18.05
N MET A 191 22.46 -5.32 -17.56
CA MET A 191 23.74 -6.04 -17.40
C MET A 191 23.83 -6.99 -16.19
N LYS A 192 22.96 -6.85 -15.18
CA LYS A 192 22.96 -7.69 -13.98
C LYS A 192 22.24 -9.02 -14.29
N GLU A 193 22.83 -10.17 -13.98
CA GLU A 193 22.18 -11.47 -14.30
C GLU A 193 20.89 -11.69 -13.49
N THR A 194 20.94 -11.44 -12.19
CA THR A 194 19.83 -11.63 -11.24
C THR A 194 19.29 -10.29 -10.74
N HIS A 195 17.98 -10.11 -10.79
CA HIS A 195 17.30 -8.90 -10.30
C HIS A 195 16.51 -9.25 -9.05
N SER A 196 16.55 -8.39 -8.03
CA SER A 196 15.69 -8.50 -6.86
C SER A 196 14.62 -7.41 -6.84
N ILE A 197 13.54 -7.63 -6.09
CA ILE A 197 12.50 -6.62 -5.88
C ILE A 197 13.07 -5.33 -5.25
N THR A 198 14.14 -5.45 -4.46
CA THR A 198 14.87 -4.31 -3.87
C THR A 198 15.69 -3.55 -4.91
N ASP A 199 16.28 -4.24 -5.91
CA ASP A 199 16.94 -3.55 -7.02
C ASP A 199 15.94 -2.69 -7.81
N LEU A 200 14.78 -3.28 -8.16
CA LEU A 200 13.70 -2.60 -8.89
C LEU A 200 13.12 -1.42 -8.08
N LEU A 201 12.91 -1.58 -6.78
CA LEU A 201 12.45 -0.50 -5.90
C LEU A 201 13.46 0.66 -5.80
N ASN A 202 14.75 0.35 -5.80
CA ASN A 202 15.80 1.38 -5.82
C ASN A 202 15.86 2.10 -7.17
N ASP A 203 15.66 1.40 -8.29
CA ASP A 203 15.62 1.98 -9.65
C ASP A 203 14.41 2.91 -9.83
N PHE A 204 13.25 2.54 -9.28
CA PHE A 204 12.05 3.38 -9.23
C PHE A 204 12.25 4.69 -8.43
N MET A 205 13.20 4.74 -7.51
CA MET A 205 13.56 5.94 -6.74
C MET A 205 14.86 6.62 -7.23
N ALA A 206 15.45 6.11 -8.31
CA ALA A 206 16.63 6.70 -8.92
C ALA A 206 16.30 8.00 -9.66
N GLU A 207 17.33 8.75 -10.00
CA GLU A 207 17.23 9.86 -10.95
C GLU A 207 17.15 9.31 -12.38
N GLU A 208 16.19 9.79 -13.15
CA GLU A 208 16.06 9.57 -14.59
C GLU A 208 16.14 10.90 -15.35
N LEU A 209 16.66 10.86 -16.59
CA LEU A 209 16.67 12.02 -17.47
C LEU A 209 15.41 11.99 -18.34
N ILE A 210 14.62 13.07 -18.29
CA ILE A 210 13.48 13.30 -19.19
C ILE A 210 13.85 14.40 -20.19
N SER A 211 13.60 14.16 -21.48
CA SER A 211 13.82 15.16 -22.54
C SER A 211 12.59 16.01 -22.82
N ASP A 212 12.78 17.12 -23.53
CA ASP A 212 11.75 18.09 -23.91
C ASP A 212 10.90 18.66 -22.75
N TYR A 213 11.47 18.68 -21.54
CA TYR A 213 10.82 19.30 -20.39
C TYR A 213 10.74 20.82 -20.57
N LYS A 214 9.51 21.34 -20.52
CA LYS A 214 9.20 22.77 -20.58
C LYS A 214 9.11 23.32 -19.15
N CYS A 215 10.16 24.03 -18.73
CA CYS A 215 10.10 24.86 -17.53
C CYS A 215 9.52 26.25 -17.88
N GLN A 216 9.40 27.14 -16.89
CA GLN A 216 8.82 28.49 -17.10
C GLN A 216 9.60 29.37 -18.10
N THR A 217 10.85 29.03 -18.40
CA THR A 217 11.80 29.90 -19.14
C THR A 217 12.60 29.17 -20.23
N HIS A 218 12.55 27.84 -20.31
CA HIS A 218 13.36 27.01 -21.21
C HIS A 218 12.60 25.74 -21.61
N GLN A 219 12.88 25.20 -22.80
CA GLN A 219 12.66 23.81 -23.16
C GLN A 219 14.02 23.11 -23.16
N SER A 220 14.19 22.09 -22.32
CA SER A 220 15.46 21.37 -22.14
C SER A 220 15.24 19.99 -21.55
N ASP A 221 16.29 19.19 -21.41
CA ASP A 221 16.22 18.02 -20.53
C ASP A 221 16.01 18.46 -19.07
N ALA A 222 15.43 17.58 -18.26
CA ALA A 222 15.31 17.71 -16.81
C ALA A 222 15.60 16.37 -16.13
N VAL A 223 16.06 16.43 -14.88
CA VAL A 223 16.18 15.23 -14.03
C VAL A 223 14.88 15.06 -13.26
N LYS A 224 14.23 13.90 -13.42
CA LYS A 224 13.07 13.47 -12.62
C LYS A 224 13.55 12.48 -11.56
N GLN A 225 13.02 12.62 -10.34
CA GLN A 225 13.22 11.66 -9.25
C GLN A 225 11.91 11.46 -8.52
N GLN A 226 11.66 10.23 -8.06
CA GLN A 226 10.49 9.90 -7.25
C GLN A 226 10.92 9.39 -5.87
N THR A 227 10.30 9.89 -4.80
CA THR A 227 10.62 9.53 -3.42
C THR A 227 9.37 9.22 -2.62
N ILE A 228 9.30 8.04 -2.00
CA ILE A 228 8.15 7.65 -1.17
C ILE A 228 8.27 8.37 0.19
N VAL A 229 7.31 9.26 0.46
CA VAL A 229 7.27 10.15 1.64
C VAL A 229 6.65 9.42 2.84
N ARG A 230 5.56 8.68 2.58
CA ARG A 230 4.87 7.82 3.55
C ARG A 230 4.53 6.50 2.86
N TYR A 231 5.06 5.39 3.36
CA TYR A 231 4.70 4.07 2.88
C TYR A 231 3.32 3.66 3.42
N PRO A 232 2.53 2.86 2.67
CA PRO A 232 1.23 2.35 3.11
C PRO A 232 1.37 1.17 4.09
N ASN A 233 0.27 0.82 4.77
CA ASN A 233 0.24 -0.36 5.64
C ASN A 233 0.25 -1.66 4.81
N ILE A 234 -0.41 -1.67 3.65
CA ILE A 234 -0.28 -2.71 2.62
C ILE A 234 0.44 -2.07 1.44
N PHE A 235 1.69 -2.46 1.22
CA PHE A 235 2.51 -2.01 0.10
C PHE A 235 2.36 -2.98 -1.08
N VAL A 236 1.75 -2.48 -2.16
CA VAL A 236 1.54 -3.24 -3.39
C VAL A 236 2.53 -2.80 -4.45
N MET A 237 3.26 -3.77 -5.00
CA MET A 237 4.22 -3.58 -6.07
C MET A 237 3.80 -4.41 -7.29
N HIS A 238 3.37 -3.75 -8.35
CA HIS A 238 3.19 -4.34 -9.66
C HIS A 238 4.56 -4.41 -10.36
N VAL A 239 4.90 -5.56 -10.95
CA VAL A 239 6.09 -5.75 -11.77
C VAL A 239 5.65 -5.68 -13.23
N ASN A 240 5.94 -4.57 -13.90
CA ASN A 240 5.65 -4.43 -15.33
C ASN A 240 6.56 -5.36 -16.13
N ARG A 241 5.95 -6.42 -16.68
CA ARG A 241 6.59 -7.45 -17.51
C ARG A 241 6.32 -7.26 -19.00
N ILE A 242 5.94 -6.06 -19.45
CA ILE A 242 5.69 -5.79 -20.87
C ILE A 242 6.96 -5.19 -21.49
N ASP A 243 7.63 -5.99 -22.32
CA ASP A 243 8.80 -5.59 -23.09
C ASP A 243 8.35 -5.18 -24.50
N VAL A 244 8.47 -3.89 -24.83
CA VAL A 244 8.32 -3.41 -26.21
C VAL A 244 9.66 -3.52 -26.92
N PHE A 245 9.68 -4.17 -28.07
CA PHE A 245 10.83 -4.28 -28.95
C PHE A 245 10.46 -3.76 -30.35
N GLY A 246 11.45 -3.25 -31.09
CA GLY A 246 11.22 -2.75 -32.43
C GLY A 246 12.52 -2.36 -33.10
N ASP A 247 12.74 -2.92 -34.29
CA ASP A 247 13.82 -2.54 -35.18
C ASP A 247 13.40 -1.32 -36.02
N MET A 248 14.39 -0.57 -36.55
CA MET A 248 14.14 0.61 -37.38
C MET A 248 13.35 0.30 -38.67
N ASP A 249 13.39 -0.95 -39.13
CA ASP A 249 12.73 -1.42 -40.36
C ASP A 249 11.25 -1.80 -40.17
N GLY A 250 10.59 -1.30 -39.11
CA GLY A 250 9.15 -1.43 -38.89
C GLY A 250 8.69 -2.71 -38.19
N GLY A 251 9.61 -3.60 -37.83
CA GLY A 251 9.36 -4.84 -37.07
C GLY A 251 9.09 -4.58 -35.58
N GLY A 252 8.03 -3.84 -35.24
CA GLY A 252 7.60 -3.58 -33.87
C GLY A 252 6.81 -4.74 -33.25
N GLY A 253 7.08 -5.07 -31.98
CA GLY A 253 6.39 -6.13 -31.25
C GLY A 253 6.42 -5.97 -29.74
N ILE A 254 5.62 -6.81 -29.06
CA ILE A 254 5.47 -6.78 -27.60
C ILE A 254 5.63 -8.21 -27.05
N ALA A 255 6.53 -8.38 -26.08
CA ALA A 255 6.82 -9.65 -25.43
C ALA A 255 6.63 -9.57 -23.91
N LYS A 256 6.49 -10.73 -23.27
CA LYS A 256 6.41 -10.83 -21.81
C LYS A 256 7.79 -11.12 -21.23
N ASN A 257 8.23 -10.23 -20.34
CA ASN A 257 9.45 -10.37 -19.58
C ASN A 257 9.33 -11.48 -18.55
N ARG A 258 9.79 -12.68 -18.91
CA ARG A 258 9.85 -13.86 -18.02
C ARG A 258 11.09 -13.88 -17.13
N ARG A 259 11.82 -12.76 -16.99
CA ARG A 259 12.98 -12.70 -16.10
C ARG A 259 12.55 -12.98 -14.66
N PHE A 260 13.19 -13.94 -14.01
CA PHE A 260 12.98 -14.19 -12.59
C PHE A 260 13.42 -12.97 -11.77
N ILE A 261 12.51 -12.46 -10.94
CA ILE A 261 12.76 -11.35 -10.02
C ILE A 261 12.74 -11.93 -8.61
N GLN A 262 13.88 -11.90 -7.92
CA GLN A 262 14.00 -12.44 -6.57
C GLN A 262 13.33 -11.50 -5.55
N PHE A 263 12.27 -11.99 -4.91
CA PHE A 263 11.69 -11.38 -3.72
C PHE A 263 11.95 -12.26 -2.49
N LYS A 264 11.58 -11.77 -1.31
CA LYS A 264 11.80 -12.45 -0.02
C LYS A 264 10.53 -12.36 0.82
N GLU A 265 10.35 -13.28 1.76
CA GLU A 265 9.23 -13.21 2.70
C GLU A 265 9.23 -11.90 3.48
N TYR A 266 10.39 -11.40 3.89
CA TYR A 266 10.54 -10.12 4.56
C TYR A 266 11.22 -9.09 3.66
N LEU A 267 10.60 -7.93 3.54
CA LEU A 267 11.12 -6.75 2.84
C LEU A 267 11.48 -5.69 3.88
N TYR A 268 12.71 -5.20 3.83
CA TYR A 268 13.19 -4.12 4.68
C TYR A 268 13.35 -2.87 3.82
N ILE A 269 12.65 -1.80 4.17
CA ILE A 269 12.78 -0.51 3.48
C ILE A 269 14.03 0.20 4.02
N PRO A 270 14.98 0.63 3.16
CA PRO A 270 16.13 1.41 3.61
C PRO A 270 15.69 2.77 4.18
N GLU A 271 16.46 3.33 5.12
CA GLU A 271 16.13 4.61 5.73
C GLU A 271 16.14 5.74 4.69
N ASN A 272 14.96 6.25 4.33
CA ASN A 272 14.83 7.38 3.42
C ASN A 272 15.00 8.70 4.19
N PRO A 273 16.07 9.49 3.96
CA PRO A 273 16.30 10.76 4.68
C PRO A 273 15.22 11.82 4.41
N PHE A 274 14.49 11.69 3.31
CA PHE A 274 13.34 12.54 2.95
C PHE A 274 12.03 12.10 3.61
N SER A 275 11.95 10.88 4.17
CA SER A 275 10.80 10.43 4.95
C SER A 275 10.82 11.06 6.36
N GLY A 276 10.34 12.29 6.45
CA GLY A 276 10.44 13.14 7.65
C GLY A 276 9.88 12.54 8.95
N LEU A 277 9.02 11.52 8.85
CA LEU A 277 8.41 10.80 9.98
C LEU A 277 9.22 9.59 10.48
N HIS A 278 10.09 8.98 9.66
CA HIS A 278 10.63 7.63 9.89
C HIS A 278 12.15 7.57 10.16
N LYS A 279 12.79 8.71 10.48
CA LYS A 279 14.25 8.87 10.66
C LYS A 279 14.92 8.05 11.79
N ARG A 280 14.25 7.05 12.37
CA ARG A 280 14.76 6.15 13.43
C ARG A 280 14.16 4.73 13.41
N ILE A 281 13.32 4.37 12.43
CA ILE A 281 12.65 3.05 12.39
C ILE A 281 12.72 2.50 10.96
N GLN A 282 13.53 1.46 10.76
CA GLN A 282 13.52 0.66 9.53
C GLN A 282 12.16 -0.02 9.38
N LEU A 283 11.40 0.33 8.33
CA LEU A 283 10.11 -0.30 8.08
C LEU A 283 10.32 -1.74 7.59
N LYS A 284 9.77 -2.70 8.35
CA LYS A 284 9.82 -4.12 8.03
C LYS A 284 8.44 -4.58 7.57
N TYR A 285 8.39 -5.11 6.34
CA TYR A 285 7.19 -5.70 5.76
C TYR A 285 7.34 -7.22 5.69
N TYR A 286 6.21 -7.92 5.65
CA TYR A 286 6.14 -9.35 5.34
C TYR A 286 5.17 -9.60 4.17
N LEU A 287 5.51 -10.54 3.31
CA LEU A 287 4.76 -10.92 2.12
C LEU A 287 3.46 -11.62 2.55
N THR A 288 2.31 -11.18 2.02
CA THR A 288 0.98 -11.75 2.31
C THR A 288 0.34 -12.42 1.10
N ALA A 289 0.59 -11.92 -0.11
CA ALA A 289 0.16 -12.54 -1.36
C ALA A 289 1.07 -12.21 -2.56
N VAL A 290 1.03 -13.09 -3.57
CA VAL A 290 1.67 -12.94 -4.88
C VAL A 290 0.66 -13.30 -5.95
N ILE A 291 0.35 -12.37 -6.85
CA ILE A 291 -0.34 -12.67 -8.10
C ILE A 291 0.71 -13.07 -9.13
N VAL A 292 0.48 -14.17 -9.84
CA VAL A 292 1.36 -14.73 -10.87
C VAL A 292 0.58 -14.85 -12.16
N HIS A 293 1.12 -14.28 -13.24
CA HIS A 293 0.58 -14.39 -14.59
C HIS A 293 1.31 -15.49 -15.35
N HIS A 294 0.61 -16.54 -15.78
CA HIS A 294 1.10 -17.57 -16.69
C HIS A 294 0.72 -17.23 -18.14
N GLY A 295 1.51 -17.60 -19.14
CA GLY A 295 1.19 -17.33 -20.56
C GLY A 295 2.00 -16.20 -21.20
N GLY A 296 1.44 -15.56 -22.23
CA GLY A 296 2.05 -14.49 -23.04
C GLY A 296 1.66 -13.09 -22.55
N VAL A 297 1.59 -12.12 -23.48
CA VAL A 297 1.11 -10.75 -23.22
C VAL A 297 -0.41 -10.69 -23.42
N ASN A 298 -0.89 -11.08 -24.60
CA ASN A 298 -2.30 -10.95 -25.00
C ASN A 298 -3.18 -12.14 -24.56
N SER A 299 -2.59 -13.18 -23.96
CA SER A 299 -3.33 -14.31 -23.43
C SER A 299 -2.55 -15.06 -22.35
N GLY A 300 -3.27 -15.58 -21.36
CA GLY A 300 -2.68 -16.25 -20.21
C GLY A 300 -3.68 -16.73 -19.17
N HIS A 301 -3.18 -16.91 -17.95
CA HIS A 301 -3.96 -17.26 -16.76
C HIS A 301 -3.37 -16.61 -15.51
N TYR A 302 -4.22 -16.17 -14.58
CA TYR A 302 -3.79 -15.57 -13.31
C TYR A 302 -4.05 -16.51 -12.14
N THR A 303 -3.02 -16.72 -11.32
CA THR A 303 -3.13 -17.52 -10.08
C THR A 303 -2.54 -16.74 -8.90
N VAL A 304 -2.95 -17.08 -7.69
CA VAL A 304 -2.57 -16.33 -6.48
C VAL A 304 -1.96 -17.26 -5.44
N TYR A 305 -0.72 -16.98 -5.03
CA TYR A 305 -0.20 -17.49 -3.76
C TYR A 305 -0.62 -16.55 -2.63
N ARG A 306 -1.23 -17.07 -1.56
CA ARG A 306 -1.61 -16.28 -0.38
C ARG A 306 -1.35 -17.04 0.92
N ARG A 307 -1.19 -16.29 2.01
CA ARG A 307 -1.25 -16.84 3.37
C ARG A 307 -2.58 -17.51 3.65
N ALA A 308 -2.57 -18.64 4.35
CA ALA A 308 -3.75 -19.42 4.65
C ALA A 308 -4.75 -18.65 5.52
N THR A 309 -4.27 -17.98 6.56
CA THR A 309 -5.07 -17.24 7.56
C THR A 309 -5.09 -15.74 7.30
N ASN A 310 -6.25 -15.09 7.46
CA ASN A 310 -6.40 -13.64 7.28
C ASN A 310 -5.91 -12.80 8.49
N ASN A 311 -5.56 -13.43 9.63
CA ASN A 311 -5.31 -12.75 10.91
C ASN A 311 -3.92 -12.08 11.02
N SER A 312 -3.31 -11.69 9.90
CA SER A 312 -1.98 -11.07 9.82
C SER A 312 -0.82 -11.87 10.46
N ASP A 313 -0.96 -13.19 10.61
CA ASP A 313 0.06 -14.05 11.23
C ASP A 313 1.22 -14.36 10.26
N PRO A 314 2.48 -13.99 10.58
CA PRO A 314 3.65 -14.35 9.78
C PRO A 314 3.95 -15.86 9.77
N ASN A 315 3.39 -16.63 10.71
CA ASN A 315 3.61 -18.08 10.84
C ASN A 315 2.59 -18.91 10.05
N SER A 316 1.62 -18.27 9.39
CA SER A 316 0.61 -18.94 8.57
C SER A 316 1.24 -19.76 7.44
N GLY A 317 0.72 -20.97 7.19
CA GLY A 317 1.03 -21.72 5.96
C GLY A 317 0.60 -20.98 4.69
N TRP A 318 1.05 -21.45 3.52
CA TRP A 318 0.73 -20.86 2.23
C TRP A 318 -0.24 -21.72 1.41
N VAL A 319 -1.06 -21.07 0.60
CA VAL A 319 -2.04 -21.69 -0.30
C VAL A 319 -1.87 -21.08 -1.70
N HIS A 320 -1.78 -21.93 -2.71
CA HIS A 320 -1.89 -21.56 -4.12
C HIS A 320 -3.36 -21.68 -4.54
N VAL A 321 -3.87 -20.66 -5.22
CA VAL A 321 -5.25 -20.58 -5.70
C VAL A 321 -5.25 -20.38 -7.21
N SER A 322 -5.91 -21.29 -7.91
CA SER A 322 -6.29 -21.18 -9.32
C SER A 322 -7.79 -21.39 -9.39
N ASP A 323 -8.55 -20.31 -9.54
CA ASP A 323 -10.00 -20.34 -9.70
C ASP A 323 -10.68 -21.05 -8.50
N GLU A 324 -11.47 -22.10 -8.72
CA GLU A 324 -12.03 -22.95 -7.67
C GLU A 324 -11.01 -23.80 -6.88
N LEU A 325 -9.80 -24.02 -7.40
CA LEU A 325 -8.81 -24.91 -6.78
C LEU A 325 -7.90 -24.15 -5.82
N ALA A 326 -7.94 -24.54 -4.53
CA ALA A 326 -7.06 -24.03 -3.48
C ALA A 326 -6.23 -25.16 -2.86
N VAL A 327 -4.90 -25.11 -3.02
CA VAL A 327 -3.98 -26.19 -2.64
C VAL A 327 -2.88 -25.66 -1.72
N SER A 328 -2.55 -26.39 -0.65
CA SER A 328 -1.45 -26.04 0.25
C SER A 328 -0.09 -26.08 -0.46
N CYS A 329 0.76 -25.09 -0.23
CA CYS A 329 2.09 -24.98 -0.85
C CYS A 329 3.14 -24.47 0.16
N THR A 330 4.41 -24.54 -0.21
CA THR A 330 5.53 -24.10 0.63
C THR A 330 5.96 -22.67 0.27
N LEU A 331 6.60 -21.98 1.23
CA LEU A 331 7.22 -20.68 0.97
C LEU A 331 8.26 -20.73 -0.17
N ARG A 332 8.93 -21.88 -0.41
CA ARG A 332 9.85 -22.05 -1.55
C ARG A 332 9.12 -21.89 -2.88
N ASP A 333 7.94 -22.50 -3.00
CA ASP A 333 7.15 -22.47 -4.24
C ASP A 333 6.73 -21.02 -4.54
N VAL A 334 6.21 -20.32 -3.51
CA VAL A 334 5.87 -18.89 -3.57
C VAL A 334 7.06 -18.05 -4.04
N LEU A 335 8.21 -18.15 -3.36
CA LEU A 335 9.41 -17.36 -3.66
C LEU A 335 10.11 -17.75 -4.98
N SER A 336 9.71 -18.86 -5.61
CA SER A 336 10.22 -19.31 -6.92
C SER A 336 9.39 -18.81 -8.11
N SER A 337 8.25 -18.16 -7.87
CA SER A 337 7.27 -17.82 -8.91
C SER A 337 7.63 -16.57 -9.75
N GLU A 338 7.13 -16.52 -11.00
CA GLU A 338 7.16 -15.31 -11.85
C GLU A 338 6.18 -14.24 -11.34
N ALA A 339 6.47 -13.66 -10.18
CA ALA A 339 5.60 -12.66 -9.54
C ALA A 339 5.25 -11.50 -10.48
N TYR A 340 3.96 -11.20 -10.57
CA TYR A 340 3.39 -10.12 -11.37
C TYR A 340 2.89 -8.98 -10.48
N MET A 341 2.21 -9.27 -9.37
CA MET A 341 1.96 -8.29 -8.29
C MET A 341 2.31 -8.89 -6.93
N LEU A 342 3.00 -8.11 -6.10
CA LEU A 342 3.44 -8.49 -4.76
C LEU A 342 2.70 -7.64 -3.72
N PHE A 343 2.12 -8.32 -2.71
CA PHE A 343 1.41 -7.70 -1.60
C PHE A 343 2.20 -7.91 -0.32
N TYR A 344 2.63 -6.81 0.29
CA TYR A 344 3.42 -6.78 1.51
C TYR A 344 2.65 -6.02 2.60
N GLN A 345 2.48 -6.61 3.78
CA GLN A 345 1.88 -5.95 4.94
C GLN A 345 2.99 -5.46 5.89
N LEU A 346 2.84 -4.26 6.44
CA LEU A 346 3.75 -3.71 7.45
C LEU A 346 3.65 -4.54 8.74
N LEU A 347 4.80 -4.91 9.31
CA LEU A 347 4.91 -5.36 10.70
C LEU A 347 5.02 -4.12 11.59
N ASN A 348 4.12 -4.03 12.56
CA ASN A 348 4.15 -3.04 13.63
C ASN A 348 5.03 -3.52 14.80
#